data_AF-A0A2J6SUK2-F1
#
_entry.id   AF-A0A2J6SUK2-F1
#
_cell.length_a   1.000
_cell.length_b   1.000
_cell.length_c   1.000
_cell.angle_alpha   90.00
_cell.angle_beta   90.00
_cell.angle_gamma   90.00
#
_symmetry.space_group_name_H-M   'P 1'
#
loop_
_entity.id
_entity.type
_entity.pdbx_description
1 polymer ?
#
loop_
_entity_poly.entity_id
_entity_poly.type
_entity_poly.pdbx_seq_one_letter_code
_entity_poly.pdbx_strand_id
1 'polypeptide(L)'
;MYSISKSSIQAEPKITMKPFESKLAEATAPPNAQILGVITTVVNAKGTVLYHQRSGSQSLFPSSPPIDANSAFFLGSAGKFITHIAALQLVERGLLTFDEPVSKYLFEPSRHRKRKSLSVTS
;
A
#
# COMPACT_ATOMS: atom_id res chain seq x y z
N MET A 1 -14.43 -4.87 14.63
CA MET A 1 -14.44 -5.51 13.29
C MET A 1 -14.97 -4.47 12.31
N TYR A 2 -14.09 -3.68 11.68
CA TYR A 2 -14.53 -2.65 10.73
C TYR A 2 -14.89 -3.34 9.42
N SER A 3 -16.20 -3.52 9.19
CA SER A 3 -16.75 -3.90 7.90
C SER A 3 -16.57 -2.72 6.95
N ILE A 4 -15.57 -2.79 6.07
CA ILE A 4 -15.53 -1.89 4.92
C ILE A 4 -16.65 -2.36 4.00
N SER A 5 -17.81 -1.73 4.15
CA SER A 5 -18.96 -1.95 3.28
C SER A 5 -18.52 -1.75 1.82
N LYS A 6 -18.76 -2.76 0.98
CA LYS A 6 -18.52 -2.71 -0.47
C LYS A 6 -19.26 -1.53 -1.15
N SER A 7 -20.23 -0.91 -0.48
CA SER A 7 -21.02 0.20 -1.01
C SER A 7 -20.26 1.53 -1.13
N SER A 8 -19.12 1.72 -0.46
CA SER A 8 -18.47 3.05 -0.37
C SER A 8 -17.58 3.40 -1.56
N ILE A 9 -17.19 2.42 -2.39
CA ILE A 9 -16.33 2.62 -3.58
C ILE A 9 -17.19 2.93 -4.82
N GLN A 10 -18.51 2.80 -4.71
CA GLN A 10 -19.50 3.05 -5.76
C GLN A 10 -20.12 4.44 -5.65
N ALA A 11 -19.39 5.41 -5.12
CA ALA A 11 -19.77 6.81 -5.21
C ALA A 11 -19.20 7.38 -6.53
N GLU A 12 -20.04 7.97 -7.36
CA GLU A 12 -19.56 8.68 -8.55
C GLU A 12 -18.52 9.74 -8.13
N PRO A 13 -17.36 9.80 -8.81
CA PRO A 13 -16.28 10.71 -8.44
C PRO A 13 -16.79 12.14 -8.53
N LYS A 14 -16.77 12.84 -7.40
CA LYS A 14 -17.28 14.22 -7.28
C LYS A 14 -16.39 15.25 -7.99
N ILE A 15 -15.18 14.84 -8.37
CA ILE A 15 -14.16 15.67 -9.01
C ILE A 15 -13.58 14.91 -10.21
N THR A 16 -13.43 15.60 -11.35
CA THR A 16 -12.71 15.10 -12.54
C THR A 16 -11.45 15.92 -12.72
N MET A 17 -10.31 15.27 -12.97
CA MET A 17 -9.01 15.95 -13.15
C MET A 17 -8.44 15.65 -14.53
N LYS A 18 -9.06 16.25 -15.56
CA LYS A 18 -8.74 15.98 -16.98
C LYS A 18 -7.25 16.07 -17.33
N PRO A 19 -6.47 17.08 -16.88
CA PRO A 19 -5.04 17.14 -17.22
C PRO A 19 -4.24 15.97 -16.64
N PHE A 20 -4.63 15.50 -15.45
CA PHE A 20 -3.98 14.36 -14.81
C PHE A 20 -4.37 13.05 -15.49
N GLU A 21 -5.66 12.86 -15.79
CA GLU A 21 -6.16 11.70 -16.54
C GLU A 21 -5.48 11.57 -17.91
N SER A 22 -5.29 12.67 -18.62
CA SER A 22 -4.55 12.70 -19.89
C SER A 22 -3.11 12.21 -19.73
N LYS A 23 -2.40 12.68 -18.68
CA LYS A 23 -1.02 12.24 -18.41
C LYS A 23 -0.96 10.76 -18.02
N LEU A 24 -1.93 10.27 -17.25
CA LEU A 24 -2.00 8.85 -16.90
C LEU A 24 -2.24 7.97 -18.14
N ALA A 25 -3.13 8.40 -19.03
CA ALA A 25 -3.38 7.69 -20.29
C ALA A 25 -2.13 7.65 -21.16
N GLU A 26 -1.43 8.79 -21.30
CA GLU A 26 -0.16 8.86 -22.04
C GLU A 26 0.91 7.94 -21.46
N ALA A 27 1.08 7.92 -20.14
CA ALA A 27 2.10 7.12 -19.47
C ALA A 27 1.84 5.60 -19.51
N THR A 28 0.60 5.19 -19.74
CA THR A 28 0.16 3.77 -19.74
C THR A 28 -0.17 3.24 -21.13
N ALA A 29 -0.14 4.09 -22.17
CA ALA A 29 -0.51 3.69 -23.52
C ALA A 29 0.55 2.79 -24.17
N PRO A 30 0.16 1.64 -24.75
CA PRO A 30 1.06 0.84 -25.59
C PRO A 30 1.41 1.58 -26.90
N PRO A 31 2.53 1.25 -27.56
CA PRO A 31 3.49 0.19 -27.22
C PRO A 31 4.55 0.58 -26.19
N ASN A 32 4.72 1.88 -25.91
CA ASN A 32 5.80 2.42 -25.07
C ASN A 32 5.27 2.89 -23.70
N ALA A 33 4.53 2.02 -23.01
CA ALA A 33 4.03 2.34 -21.67
C ALA A 33 5.20 2.49 -20.68
N GLN A 34 5.28 3.64 -20.02
CA GLN A 34 6.28 3.90 -18.97
C GLN A 34 5.90 3.19 -17.67
N ILE A 35 4.59 3.07 -17.42
CA ILE A 35 4.02 2.35 -16.30
C ILE A 35 2.97 1.37 -16.83
N LEU A 36 2.99 0.13 -16.32
CA LEU A 36 2.05 -0.92 -16.76
C LEU A 36 0.60 -0.52 -16.46
N GLY A 37 0.38 0.05 -15.28
CA GLY A 37 -0.85 0.73 -14.97
C GLY A 37 -0.96 1.18 -13.52
N VAL A 38 -2.04 1.89 -13.25
CA VAL A 38 -2.18 2.75 -12.08
C VAL A 38 -3.64 2.81 -11.65
N ILE A 39 -3.85 2.80 -10.34
CA ILE A 39 -5.14 3.12 -9.71
C ILE A 39 -4.90 4.28 -8.77
N THR A 40 -5.65 5.36 -8.96
CA THR A 40 -5.58 6.56 -8.11
C THR A 40 -6.91 6.72 -7.39
N THR A 41 -6.87 6.84 -6.06
CA THR A 41 -8.04 7.11 -5.24
C THR A 41 -7.76 8.27 -4.31
N VAL A 42 -8.66 9.26 -4.27
CA VAL A 42 -8.62 10.37 -3.31
C VAL A 42 -9.81 10.24 -2.38
N VAL A 43 -9.54 10.23 -1.07
CA VAL A 43 -10.55 10.16 -0.02
C VAL A 43 -10.45 11.37 0.88
N ASN A 44 -11.58 11.90 1.33
CA ASN A 44 -11.60 12.97 2.33
C ASN A 44 -11.50 12.41 3.76
N ALA A 45 -11.36 13.29 4.76
CA ALA A 45 -11.31 12.91 6.17
C ALA A 45 -12.58 12.21 6.70
N LYS A 46 -13.71 12.36 6.00
CA LYS A 46 -14.97 11.68 6.32
C LYS A 46 -15.08 10.29 5.65
N GLY A 47 -14.05 9.85 4.93
CA GLY A 47 -14.03 8.59 4.19
C GLY A 47 -14.79 8.60 2.87
N THR A 48 -15.24 9.76 2.38
CA THR A 48 -15.89 9.87 1.08
C THR A 48 -14.85 9.84 -0.04
N VAL A 49 -15.04 8.98 -1.03
CA VAL A 49 -14.24 8.95 -2.25
C VAL A 49 -14.58 10.18 -3.10
N LEU A 50 -13.57 11.02 -3.36
CA LEU A 50 -13.70 12.23 -4.16
C LEU A 50 -13.30 12.00 -5.62
N TYR A 51 -12.35 11.09 -5.84
CA TYR A 51 -11.78 10.76 -7.14
C TYR A 51 -11.35 9.30 -7.14
N HIS A 52 -11.68 8.58 -8.20
CA HIS A 52 -11.24 7.22 -8.42
C HIS A 52 -11.05 7.01 -9.92
N GLN A 53 -9.81 6.76 -10.34
CA GLN A 53 -9.48 6.52 -11.75
C GLN A 53 -8.45 5.41 -11.88
N ARG A 54 -8.49 4.72 -13.01
CA ARG A 54 -7.61 3.61 -13.35
C ARG A 54 -7.16 3.74 -14.80
N SER A 55 -5.91 3.38 -15.07
CA SER A 55 -5.34 3.45 -16.42
C SER A 55 -4.28 2.35 -16.60
N GLY A 56 -4.16 1.83 -17.82
CA GLY A 56 -3.23 0.76 -18.17
C GLY A 56 -3.79 -0.66 -18.09
N SER A 57 -2.89 -1.63 -18.13
CA SER A 57 -3.16 -3.06 -18.33
C SER A 57 -2.66 -3.91 -17.17
N GLN A 58 -3.20 -5.12 -17.01
CA GLN A 58 -2.79 -6.04 -15.93
C GLN A 58 -1.47 -6.77 -16.22
N SER A 59 -1.08 -6.87 -17.49
CA SER A 59 0.13 -7.58 -17.93
C SER A 59 0.73 -6.92 -19.17
N LEU A 60 1.97 -7.29 -19.49
CA LEU A 60 2.71 -6.79 -20.66
C LEU A 60 2.27 -7.45 -21.99
N PHE A 61 1.37 -8.43 -21.94
CA PHE A 61 0.91 -9.12 -23.14
C PHE A 61 0.01 -8.20 -23.99
N PRO A 62 0.07 -8.27 -25.33
CA PRO A 62 -0.79 -7.47 -26.20
C PRO A 62 -2.29 -7.70 -25.99
N SER A 63 -2.67 -8.89 -25.52
CA SER A 63 -4.06 -9.28 -25.20
C SER A 63 -4.41 -9.08 -23.73
N SER A 64 -3.62 -8.31 -22.97
CA SER A 64 -3.86 -8.09 -21.55
C SER A 64 -5.19 -7.39 -21.32
N PRO A 65 -5.99 -7.81 -20.31
CA PRO A 65 -7.13 -7.03 -19.88
C PRO A 65 -6.67 -5.69 -19.26
N PRO A 66 -7.53 -4.65 -19.30
CA PRO A 66 -7.30 -3.41 -18.58
C PRO A 66 -7.30 -3.65 -17.06
N ILE A 67 -6.67 -2.74 -16.32
CA ILE A 67 -6.68 -2.80 -14.85
C ILE A 67 -8.10 -2.73 -14.31
N ASP A 68 -8.42 -3.65 -13.41
CA ASP A 68 -9.66 -3.62 -12.62
C ASP A 68 -9.45 -2.89 -11.27
N ALA A 69 -10.54 -2.38 -10.68
CA ALA A 69 -10.51 -1.73 -9.36
C ALA A 69 -10.07 -2.69 -8.24
N ASN A 70 -10.27 -4.01 -8.43
CA ASN A 70 -9.85 -5.04 -7.48
C ASN A 70 -8.51 -5.70 -7.85
N SER A 71 -7.76 -5.13 -8.79
CA SER A 71 -6.44 -5.67 -9.16
C SER A 71 -5.50 -5.62 -7.96
N ALA A 72 -4.79 -6.72 -7.72
CA ALA A 72 -3.79 -6.79 -6.66
C ALA A 72 -2.46 -6.19 -7.12
N PHE A 73 -1.85 -5.35 -6.28
CA PHE A 73 -0.53 -4.76 -6.52
C PHE A 73 0.46 -5.22 -5.46
N PHE A 74 1.69 -5.46 -5.89
CA PHE A 74 2.79 -5.65 -4.96
C PHE A 74 3.22 -4.30 -4.37
N LEU A 75 2.96 -4.10 -3.07
CA LEU A 75 3.26 -2.84 -2.38
C LEU A 75 4.74 -2.65 -2.01
N GLY A 76 5.55 -3.71 -2.05
CA GLY A 76 6.96 -3.66 -1.66
C GLY A 76 7.18 -2.96 -0.30
N SER A 77 8.04 -1.96 -0.26
CA SER A 77 8.35 -1.21 0.97
C SER A 77 7.17 -0.46 1.57
N ALA A 78 6.12 -0.13 0.82
CA ALA A 78 4.92 0.47 1.39
C ALA A 78 4.22 -0.47 2.40
N GLY A 79 4.49 -1.78 2.33
CA GLY A 79 4.07 -2.74 3.36
C GLY A 79 4.62 -2.46 4.76
N LYS A 80 5.73 -1.73 4.89
CA LYS A 80 6.29 -1.33 6.20
C LYS A 80 5.32 -0.48 7.01
N PHE A 81 4.44 0.31 6.36
CA PHE A 81 3.41 1.06 7.08
C PHE A 81 2.48 0.12 7.85
N ILE A 82 2.06 -0.97 7.22
CA ILE A 82 1.22 -1.99 7.86
C ILE A 82 1.97 -2.65 9.02
N THR A 83 3.26 -2.97 8.83
CA THR A 83 4.11 -3.52 9.91
C THR A 83 4.21 -2.58 11.10
N HIS A 84 4.40 -1.27 10.88
CA HIS A 84 4.47 -0.29 11.97
C HIS A 84 3.13 -0.17 12.69
N ILE A 85 2.01 -0.12 11.97
CA ILE A 85 0.68 -0.08 12.59
C ILE A 85 0.46 -1.31 13.47
N ALA A 86 0.78 -2.51 12.97
CA ALA A 86 0.65 -3.74 13.75
C ALA A 86 1.55 -3.73 15.00
N ALA A 87 2.81 -3.28 14.87
CA ALA A 87 3.72 -3.16 16.00
C ALA A 87 3.19 -2.17 17.06
N LEU A 88 2.70 -1.00 16.64
CA LEU A 88 2.11 0.00 17.53
C LEU A 88 0.85 -0.53 18.23
N GLN A 89 0.00 -1.28 17.52
CA GLN A 89 -1.16 -1.94 18.12
C GLN A 89 -0.77 -2.98 19.19
N LEU A 90 0.39 -3.63 19.08
CA LEU A 90 0.91 -4.52 20.12
C LEU A 90 1.44 -3.74 21.33
N VAL A 91 2.06 -2.58 21.09
CA VAL A 91 2.53 -1.67 22.15
C VAL A 91 1.35 -1.13 22.95
N GLU A 92 0.30 -0.64 22.28
CA GLU A 92 -0.92 -0.15 22.95
C GLU A 92 -1.60 -1.21 23.83
N ARG A 93 -1.47 -2.50 23.45
CA ARG A 93 -2.00 -3.63 24.23
C ARG A 93 -1.06 -4.11 25.34
N GLY A 94 0.10 -3.50 25.50
CA GLY A 94 1.13 -3.92 26.47
C GLY A 94 1.77 -5.27 26.14
N LEU A 95 1.65 -5.76 24.91
CA LEU A 95 2.21 -7.04 24.45
C LEU A 95 3.65 -6.92 23.94
N LEU A 96 4.08 -5.69 23.66
CA LEU A 96 5.42 -5.35 23.21
C LEU A 96 5.77 -3.97 23.80
N THR A 97 7.04 -3.71 24.07
CA THR A 97 7.52 -2.36 24.37
C THR A 97 8.72 -2.06 23.48
N PHE A 98 9.03 -0.78 23.29
CA PHE A 98 10.16 -0.37 22.44
C PHE A 98 11.52 -0.77 23.02
N ASP A 99 11.62 -0.84 24.35
CA ASP A 99 12.87 -1.05 25.07
C ASP A 99 13.14 -2.51 25.42
N GLU A 100 12.21 -3.40 25.12
CA GLU A 100 12.39 -4.82 25.40
C GLU A 100 13.32 -5.49 24.38
N PRO A 101 14.25 -6.34 24.84
CA PRO A 101 15.15 -7.04 23.95
C PRO A 101 14.37 -8.02 23.06
N VAL A 102 14.66 -8.02 21.77
CA VAL A 102 14.00 -8.87 20.77
C VAL A 102 14.12 -10.37 21.10
N SER A 103 15.18 -10.76 21.81
CA SER A 103 15.40 -12.15 22.28
C SER A 103 14.28 -12.67 23.20
N LYS A 104 13.47 -11.80 23.79
CA LYS A 104 12.28 -12.18 24.56
C LYS A 104 11.19 -12.80 23.68
N TYR A 105 11.11 -12.40 22.41
CA TYR A 105 10.05 -12.78 21.47
C TYR A 105 10.52 -13.73 20.37
N LEU A 106 11.79 -13.63 19.97
CA LEU A 106 12.40 -14.51 18.97
C LEU A 106 13.39 -15.45 19.66
N PHE A 107 13.05 -16.73 19.73
CA PHE A 107 13.98 -17.77 20.14
C PHE A 107 14.95 -18.06 18.97
N GLU A 108 16.14 -17.46 19.03
CA GLU A 108 17.23 -17.79 18.11
C GLU A 108 18.14 -18.86 18.75
N PRO A 109 18.33 -20.05 18.14
CA PRO A 109 19.36 -20.98 18.59
C PRO A 109 20.73 -20.34 18.36
N SER A 110 21.51 -20.23 19.43
CA SER A 110 22.76 -19.49 19.58
C SER A 110 23.76 -19.68 18.44
N ARG A 111 23.67 -18.89 17.37
CA ARG A 111 24.77 -18.73 16.40
C ARG A 111 25.60 -17.53 16.82
N HIS A 112 26.62 -17.79 17.64
CA HIS A 112 27.58 -16.79 18.10
C HIS A 112 28.19 -15.98 16.94
N ARG A 113 27.69 -14.77 16.71
CA ARG A 113 28.45 -13.68 16.08
C ARG A 113 28.06 -12.37 16.76
N LYS A 114 28.98 -11.80 17.54
CA LYS A 114 28.83 -10.52 18.24
C LYS A 114 28.32 -9.43 17.28
N ARG A 115 27.02 -9.15 17.28
CA ARG A 115 26.51 -7.84 16.84
C ARG A 115 26.34 -7.01 18.11
N LYS A 116 27.31 -6.13 18.35
CA LYS A 116 27.21 -5.09 19.37
C LYS A 116 25.93 -4.29 19.12
N SER A 117 25.25 -3.95 20.22
CA SER A 117 24.06 -3.12 20.34
C SER A 117 23.80 -2.19 19.16
N LEU A 118 22.76 -2.47 18.38
CA LEU A 118 22.12 -1.46 17.55
C LEU A 118 21.15 -0.70 18.47
N SER A 119 21.63 0.38 19.08
CA SER A 119 20.75 1.41 19.64
C SER A 119 20.28 2.30 18.49
N VAL A 120 18.96 2.44 18.33
CA VAL A 120 18.38 3.47 17.47
C VAL A 120 18.47 4.78 18.25
N THR A 121 19.55 5.51 18.04
CA THR A 121 19.68 6.91 18.45
C THR A 121 19.71 7.78 17.20
N SER A 122 18.95 8.86 17.28
CA SER A 122 18.60 9.82 16.22
C SER A 122 19.78 10.51 15.56
#